data_AF-A0A0A2TLN2-F1
#
_entry.id   AF-A0A0A2TLN2-F1
#
_cell.length_a   1.000
_cell.length_b   1.000
_cell.length_c   1.000
_cell.angle_alpha   90.00
_cell.angle_beta   90.00
_cell.angle_gamma   90.00
#
_symmetry.space_group_name_H-M   'P 1'
#
loop_
_entity.id
_entity.type
_entity.pdbx_description
1 polymer ?
#
loop_
_entity_poly.entity_id
_entity_poly.type
_entity_poly.pdbx_seq_one_letter_code
_entity_poly.pdbx_strand_id
1 'polypeptide(L)'
;DVILAGSETVIRDDPALTCRLPSGQDPVRLVIDGHLRLAENAQVLTSSAHSPCIIATTQAASPGKIKRLNNLAGVEVWQYDTLRYVPLEKLLRDLVHRSWTSVLLEGGGGLAGTLIQEQLVDKIEFFIAPKLVGGNGPSPLSGLHIEYMAEAIALQDLHLDTYAEDLHVTGYLHDQKSEVRSQTSEIGSQTSE
;
A
#
# COMPACT_ATOMS: atom_id res chain seq x y z
N ASP A 1 -1.30 6.66 8.82
CA ASP A 1 -2.50 7.41 8.37
C ASP A 1 -3.42 6.53 7.55
N VAL A 2 -2.87 5.85 6.54
CA VAL A 2 -3.64 5.05 5.57
C VAL A 2 -3.26 3.59 5.70
N ILE A 3 -4.25 2.70 5.57
CA ILE A 3 -4.04 1.29 5.29
C ILE A 3 -4.45 1.01 3.85
N LEU A 4 -3.56 0.40 3.08
CA LEU A 4 -3.73 0.13 1.66
C LEU A 4 -3.89 -1.38 1.44
N ALA A 5 -4.86 -1.76 0.61
CA ALA A 5 -5.00 -3.14 0.14
C ALA A 5 -5.41 -3.19 -1.34
N GLY A 6 -5.03 -4.28 -2.02
CA GLY A 6 -5.54 -4.59 -3.35
C GLY A 6 -6.95 -5.20 -3.31
N SER A 7 -7.74 -5.00 -4.37
CA SER A 7 -9.10 -5.54 -4.43
C SER A 7 -9.19 -7.06 -4.34
N GLU A 8 -8.16 -7.79 -4.75
CA GLU A 8 -8.12 -9.25 -4.60
C GLU A 8 -8.11 -9.69 -3.14
N THR A 9 -7.31 -9.03 -2.29
CA THR A 9 -7.30 -9.26 -0.84
C THR A 9 -8.69 -8.99 -0.26
N VAL A 10 -9.29 -7.85 -0.62
CA VAL A 10 -10.62 -7.50 -0.10
C VAL A 10 -11.69 -8.48 -0.54
N ILE A 11 -11.70 -8.88 -1.82
CA ILE A 11 -12.71 -9.80 -2.37
C ILE A 11 -12.59 -11.19 -1.73
N ARG A 12 -11.36 -11.65 -1.44
CA ARG A 12 -11.12 -12.98 -0.89
C ARG A 12 -11.39 -13.04 0.61
N ASP A 13 -10.96 -12.02 1.35
CA ASP A 13 -10.86 -12.07 2.80
C ASP A 13 -11.92 -11.19 3.51
N ASP A 14 -12.62 -10.33 2.77
CA ASP A 14 -13.62 -9.34 3.25
C ASP A 14 -13.19 -8.62 4.56
N PRO A 15 -11.98 -8.03 4.63
CA PRO A 15 -11.46 -7.44 5.84
C PRO A 15 -12.14 -6.11 6.15
N ALA A 16 -12.25 -5.79 7.44
CA ALA A 16 -12.68 -4.47 7.89
C ALA A 16 -11.61 -3.38 7.74
N LEU A 17 -10.32 -3.76 7.84
CA LEU A 17 -9.15 -2.87 7.87
C LEU A 17 -9.26 -1.73 8.91
N THR A 18 -9.78 -2.06 10.10
CA THR A 18 -9.94 -1.16 11.25
C THR A 18 -8.89 -1.41 12.33
N CYS A 19 -8.62 -0.40 13.15
CA CYS A 19 -7.74 -0.55 14.30
C CYS A 19 -8.48 -1.26 15.44
N ARG A 20 -7.88 -2.31 16.01
CA ARG A 20 -8.47 -3.07 17.12
C ARG A 20 -7.80 -2.79 18.47
N LEU A 21 -6.85 -1.86 18.50
CA LEU A 21 -6.14 -1.50 19.72
C LEU A 21 -7.03 -0.62 20.61
N PRO A 22 -6.96 -0.76 21.95
CA PRO A 22 -7.64 0.16 22.85
C PRO A 22 -7.17 1.60 22.60
N SER A 23 -8.12 2.51 22.39
CA SER A 23 -7.84 3.91 22.03
C SER A 23 -7.09 4.11 20.70
N GLY A 24 -6.98 3.07 19.88
CA GLY A 24 -6.48 3.17 18.52
C GLY A 24 -7.45 3.95 17.63
N GLN A 25 -6.90 4.64 16.64
CA GLN A 25 -7.69 5.33 15.62
C GLN A 25 -7.75 4.49 14.36
N ASP A 26 -8.91 4.44 13.73
CA ASP A 26 -9.05 3.78 12.44
C ASP A 26 -8.25 4.52 11.37
N PRO A 27 -7.42 3.83 10.58
CA PRO A 27 -6.74 4.44 9.45
C PRO A 27 -7.74 4.79 8.35
N VAL A 28 -7.34 5.66 7.44
CA VAL A 28 -8.02 5.80 6.15
C VAL A 28 -7.85 4.51 5.39
N ARG A 29 -8.94 3.91 4.92
CA ARG A 29 -8.90 2.62 4.21
C ARG A 29 -8.81 2.90 2.72
N LEU A 30 -7.70 2.59 2.09
CA LEU A 30 -7.49 2.76 0.66
C LEU A 30 -7.52 1.40 -0.03
N VAL A 31 -8.42 1.23 -1.00
CA VAL A 31 -8.50 0.02 -1.81
C VAL A 31 -8.16 0.34 -3.26
N ILE A 32 -7.19 -0.36 -3.84
CA ILE A 32 -6.92 -0.30 -5.28
C ILE A 32 -7.80 -1.34 -5.98
N ASP A 33 -8.74 -0.85 -6.77
CA ASP A 33 -9.68 -1.68 -7.53
C ASP A 33 -9.87 -1.13 -8.95
N GLY A 34 -8.94 -1.46 -9.84
CA GLY A 34 -8.88 -0.87 -11.19
C GLY A 34 -10.15 -1.03 -12.02
N HIS A 35 -10.91 -2.11 -11.80
CA HIS A 35 -12.18 -2.40 -12.50
C HIS A 35 -13.42 -2.17 -11.63
N LEU A 36 -13.26 -1.62 -10.42
CA LEU A 36 -14.33 -1.39 -9.45
C LEU A 36 -15.19 -2.65 -9.23
N ARG A 37 -14.55 -3.79 -8.97
CA ARG A 37 -15.16 -5.11 -8.75
C ARG A 37 -15.74 -5.30 -7.36
N LEU A 38 -15.26 -4.58 -6.35
CA LEU A 38 -15.70 -4.68 -4.95
C LEU A 38 -17.23 -4.73 -4.84
N ALA A 39 -17.73 -5.63 -3.99
CA ALA A 39 -19.16 -5.67 -3.68
C ALA A 39 -19.54 -4.40 -2.89
N GLU A 40 -20.73 -3.86 -3.14
CA GLU A 40 -21.22 -2.62 -2.49
C GLU A 40 -21.50 -2.80 -0.99
N ASN A 41 -21.44 -4.04 -0.50
CA ASN A 41 -21.58 -4.43 0.90
C ASN A 41 -20.29 -4.96 1.55
N ALA A 42 -19.13 -4.83 0.90
CA ALA A 42 -17.84 -5.26 1.46
C ALA A 42 -17.56 -4.54 2.79
N GLN A 43 -17.06 -5.26 3.79
CA GLN A 43 -16.85 -4.73 5.14
C GLN A 43 -15.96 -3.50 5.15
N VAL A 44 -14.89 -3.50 4.36
CA VAL A 44 -13.94 -2.39 4.25
C VAL A 44 -14.61 -1.05 3.95
N LEU A 45 -15.78 -1.02 3.30
CA LEU A 45 -16.45 0.21 2.90
C LEU A 45 -17.04 0.96 4.10
N THR A 46 -17.69 0.24 5.03
CA THR A 46 -18.52 0.85 6.09
C THR A 46 -18.12 0.48 7.51
N SER A 47 -17.04 -0.31 7.68
CA SER A 47 -16.55 -0.75 9.00
C SER A 47 -16.06 0.34 9.95
N SER A 48 -15.84 1.58 9.47
CA SER A 48 -15.54 2.73 10.33
C SER A 48 -16.48 3.89 10.01
N ALA A 49 -17.07 4.46 11.05
CA ALA A 49 -17.90 5.66 10.98
C ALA A 49 -17.08 6.96 11.08
N HIS A 50 -15.81 6.86 11.50
CA HIS A 50 -14.97 8.02 11.84
C HIS A 50 -13.79 8.21 10.90
N SER A 51 -13.53 7.24 10.01
CA SER A 51 -12.46 7.31 9.02
C SER A 51 -12.97 6.91 7.64
N PRO A 52 -12.63 7.66 6.57
CA PRO A 52 -13.13 7.38 5.23
C PRO A 52 -12.56 6.08 4.64
N CYS A 53 -13.28 5.56 3.65
CA CYS A 53 -12.80 4.54 2.73
C CYS A 53 -12.66 5.16 1.34
N ILE A 54 -11.44 5.11 0.79
CA ILE A 54 -11.11 5.56 -0.55
C ILE A 54 -10.98 4.34 -1.46
N ILE A 55 -11.60 4.39 -2.64
CA ILE A 55 -11.43 3.37 -3.68
C ILE A 55 -10.74 4.02 -4.88
N ALA A 56 -9.50 3.63 -5.16
CA ALA A 56 -8.79 4.06 -6.35
C ALA A 56 -9.14 3.14 -7.53
N THR A 57 -9.63 3.72 -8.62
CA THR A 57 -10.11 2.99 -9.80
C THR A 57 -9.71 3.67 -11.11
N THR A 58 -10.10 3.09 -12.25
CA THR A 58 -9.73 3.58 -13.59
C THR A 58 -10.96 3.89 -14.44
N GLN A 59 -10.75 4.24 -15.72
CA GLN A 59 -11.83 4.43 -16.69
C GLN A 59 -12.60 3.14 -17.02
N ALA A 60 -12.10 1.97 -16.62
CA ALA A 60 -12.84 0.71 -16.75
C ALA A 60 -14.06 0.62 -15.79
N ALA A 61 -14.14 1.51 -14.79
CA ALA A 61 -15.23 1.52 -13.83
C ALA A 61 -16.55 2.04 -14.42
N SER A 62 -17.66 1.35 -14.12
CA SER A 62 -18.99 1.81 -14.51
C SER A 62 -19.37 3.11 -13.78
N PRO A 63 -19.79 4.17 -14.50
CA PRO A 63 -20.26 5.41 -13.87
C PRO A 63 -21.42 5.19 -12.89
N GLY A 64 -22.30 4.23 -13.19
CA GLY A 64 -23.41 3.88 -12.31
C GLY A 64 -22.95 3.27 -10.99
N LYS A 65 -21.90 2.44 -11.01
CA LYS A 65 -21.33 1.85 -9.79
C LYS A 65 -20.56 2.87 -8.97
N ILE A 66 -19.78 3.75 -9.62
CA ILE A 66 -19.11 4.89 -8.97
C ILE A 66 -20.13 5.72 -8.18
N LYS A 67 -21.26 6.08 -8.81
CA LYS A 67 -22.32 6.85 -8.16
C LYS A 67 -22.90 6.14 -6.93
N ARG A 68 -23.16 4.82 -7.02
CA ARG A 68 -23.70 4.05 -5.88
C ARG A 68 -22.71 3.98 -4.72
N LEU A 69 -21.43 3.77 -4.99
CA LEU A 69 -20.39 3.73 -3.95
C LEU A 69 -20.19 5.10 -3.29
N ASN A 70 -20.15 6.18 -4.08
CA ASN A 70 -20.07 7.55 -3.54
C ASN A 70 -21.31 7.98 -2.73
N ASN A 71 -22.43 7.27 -2.85
CA ASN A 71 -23.61 7.51 -2.00
C ASN A 71 -23.51 6.84 -0.63
N LEU A 72 -22.56 5.92 -0.43
CA LEU A 72 -22.30 5.32 0.87
C LEU A 72 -21.58 6.35 1.77
N ALA A 73 -22.01 6.44 3.02
CA ALA A 73 -21.42 7.38 3.97
C ALA A 73 -19.94 7.05 4.19
N GLY A 74 -19.08 8.06 4.05
CA GLY A 74 -17.63 7.92 4.27
C GLY A 74 -16.87 7.21 3.15
N VAL A 75 -17.51 6.92 2.01
CA VAL A 75 -16.85 6.30 0.85
C VAL A 75 -16.60 7.33 -0.25
N GLU A 76 -15.37 7.35 -0.78
CA GLU A 76 -14.96 8.21 -1.89
C GLU A 76 -14.30 7.36 -2.99
N VAL A 77 -14.73 7.52 -4.24
CA VAL A 77 -14.13 6.84 -5.40
C VAL A 77 -13.24 7.81 -6.16
N TRP A 78 -11.94 7.51 -6.20
CA TRP A 78 -10.94 8.24 -6.98
C TRP A 78 -10.76 7.55 -8.34
N GLN A 79 -11.30 8.17 -9.39
CA GLN A 79 -11.16 7.66 -10.75
C GLN A 79 -9.97 8.32 -11.44
N TYR A 80 -9.02 7.50 -11.87
CA TYR A 80 -7.86 7.92 -12.64
C TYR A 80 -8.10 7.78 -14.14
N ASP A 81 -7.59 8.73 -14.92
CA ASP A 81 -7.67 8.72 -16.39
C ASP A 81 -6.67 7.73 -17.01
N THR A 82 -6.91 6.45 -16.77
CA THR A 82 -6.15 5.30 -17.27
C THR A 82 -7.14 4.20 -17.64
N LEU A 83 -6.74 3.27 -18.52
CA LEU A 83 -7.67 2.22 -18.98
C LEU A 83 -7.73 0.99 -18.09
N ARG A 84 -6.65 0.67 -17.35
CA ARG A 84 -6.52 -0.63 -16.67
C ARG A 84 -5.91 -0.55 -15.28
N TYR A 85 -4.81 0.20 -15.12
CA TYR A 85 -4.05 0.24 -13.87
C TYR A 85 -4.11 1.62 -13.25
N VAL A 86 -4.32 1.66 -11.93
CA VAL A 86 -4.21 2.89 -11.15
C VAL A 86 -2.74 3.34 -11.15
N PRO A 87 -2.43 4.60 -11.49
CA PRO A 87 -1.06 5.12 -11.47
C PRO A 87 -0.60 5.32 -10.02
N LEU A 88 0.20 4.39 -9.50
CA LEU A 88 0.54 4.29 -8.08
C LEU A 88 1.28 5.52 -7.55
N GLU A 89 2.26 6.04 -8.28
CA GLU A 89 2.98 7.26 -7.89
C GLU A 89 2.03 8.46 -7.74
N LYS A 90 1.11 8.63 -8.70
CA LYS A 90 0.11 9.70 -8.65
C LYS A 90 -0.86 9.49 -7.48
N LEU A 91 -1.30 8.26 -7.25
CA LEU A 91 -2.14 7.91 -6.09
C LEU A 91 -1.46 8.32 -4.78
N LEU A 92 -0.19 7.98 -4.59
CA LEU A 92 0.55 8.37 -3.38
C LEU A 92 0.69 9.89 -3.25
N ARG A 93 0.92 10.63 -4.35
CA ARG A 93 0.93 12.10 -4.34
C ARG A 93 -0.44 12.69 -3.95
N ASP A 94 -1.53 12.10 -4.39
CA ASP A 94 -2.89 12.54 -4.02
C ASP A 94 -3.17 12.34 -2.51
N LEU A 95 -2.60 11.30 -1.89
CA LEU A 95 -2.67 11.12 -0.43
C LEU A 95 -1.93 12.26 0.31
N VAL A 96 -0.76 12.67 -0.17
CA VAL A 96 0.00 13.78 0.41
C VAL A 96 -0.80 15.09 0.36
N HIS A 97 -1.53 15.36 -0.72
CA HIS A 97 -2.42 16.53 -0.80
C HIS A 97 -3.55 16.52 0.24
N ARG A 98 -3.90 15.34 0.76
CA ARG A 98 -4.84 15.17 1.88
C ARG A 98 -4.14 15.15 3.25
N SER A 99 -2.85 15.45 3.31
CA SER A 99 -2.01 15.35 4.51
C SER A 99 -1.91 13.93 5.07
N TRP A 100 -2.11 12.92 4.25
CA TRP A 100 -1.85 11.53 4.60
C TRP A 100 -0.46 11.15 4.10
N THR A 101 0.46 10.94 5.04
CA THR A 101 1.90 10.88 4.76
C THR A 101 2.51 9.50 5.03
N SER A 102 1.75 8.64 5.71
CA SER A 102 2.16 7.26 5.99
C SER A 102 1.11 6.26 5.49
N VAL A 103 1.57 5.29 4.71
CA VAL A 103 0.75 4.19 4.16
C VAL A 103 1.31 2.87 4.66
N LEU A 104 0.45 2.05 5.26
CA LEU A 104 0.73 0.64 5.54
C LEU A 104 0.05 -0.20 4.46
N LEU A 105 0.83 -0.87 3.62
CA LEU A 105 0.30 -1.85 2.69
C LEU A 105 0.06 -3.18 3.40
N GLU A 106 -1.19 -3.64 3.41
CA GLU A 106 -1.56 -4.97 3.90
C GLU A 106 -2.06 -5.85 2.75
N GLY A 107 -1.44 -7.02 2.62
CA GLY A 107 -1.90 -8.09 1.74
C GLY A 107 -1.68 -7.85 0.24
N GLY A 108 -1.74 -8.95 -0.52
CA GLY A 108 -1.64 -8.96 -1.97
C GLY A 108 -0.20 -8.87 -2.49
N GLY A 109 0.43 -10.02 -2.73
CA GLY A 109 1.81 -10.07 -3.23
C GLY A 109 1.99 -9.46 -4.62
N GLY A 110 0.92 -9.37 -5.42
CA GLY A 110 0.89 -8.62 -6.66
C GLY A 110 1.16 -7.14 -6.43
N LEU A 111 0.33 -6.49 -5.61
CA LEU A 111 0.46 -5.06 -5.32
C LEU A 111 1.76 -4.73 -4.58
N ALA A 112 2.14 -5.54 -3.58
CA ALA A 112 3.41 -5.36 -2.87
C ALA A 112 4.60 -5.43 -3.81
N GLY A 113 4.64 -6.44 -4.68
CA GLY A 113 5.69 -6.58 -5.67
C GLY A 113 5.73 -5.43 -6.67
N THR A 114 4.57 -4.96 -7.16
CA THR A 114 4.51 -3.81 -8.07
C THR A 114 5.01 -2.51 -7.42
N LEU A 115 4.63 -2.23 -6.18
CA LEU A 115 5.11 -1.05 -5.45
C LEU A 115 6.64 -1.07 -5.26
N ILE A 116 7.21 -2.24 -4.95
CA ILE A 116 8.66 -2.41 -4.85
C ILE A 116 9.33 -2.23 -6.22
N GLN A 117 8.77 -2.83 -7.27
CA GLN A 117 9.27 -2.71 -8.65
C GLN A 117 9.27 -1.25 -9.13
N GLU A 118 8.29 -0.46 -8.71
CA GLU A 118 8.17 0.97 -9.01
C GLU A 118 8.95 1.88 -8.05
N GLN A 119 9.69 1.31 -7.08
CA GLN A 119 10.48 2.06 -6.09
C GLN A 119 9.61 3.02 -5.24
N LEU A 120 8.41 2.55 -4.85
CA LEU A 120 7.43 3.31 -4.07
C LEU A 120 7.32 2.81 -2.62
N VAL A 121 8.31 2.05 -2.14
CA VAL A 121 8.32 1.46 -0.79
C VAL A 121 9.59 1.88 -0.06
N ASP A 122 9.42 2.52 1.09
CA ASP A 122 10.54 2.92 1.94
C ASP A 122 11.05 1.75 2.79
N LYS A 123 10.11 1.04 3.43
CA LYS A 123 10.37 0.09 4.52
C LYS A 123 9.61 -1.21 4.32
N ILE A 124 10.24 -2.33 4.64
CA ILE A 124 9.67 -3.67 4.64
C ILE A 124 9.58 -4.20 6.07
N GLU A 125 8.44 -4.79 6.40
CA GLU A 125 8.19 -5.55 7.64
C GLU A 125 7.81 -6.98 7.25
N PHE A 126 8.68 -7.96 7.49
CA PHE A 126 8.39 -9.37 7.29
C PHE A 126 8.10 -10.07 8.61
N PHE A 127 6.97 -10.77 8.67
CA PHE A 127 6.63 -11.69 9.76
C PHE A 127 6.69 -13.12 9.26
N ILE A 128 7.59 -13.92 9.83
CA ILE A 128 7.86 -15.31 9.44
C ILE A 128 7.50 -16.21 10.61
N ALA A 129 6.37 -16.89 10.48
CA ALA A 129 5.94 -17.88 11.46
C ALA A 129 6.78 -19.17 11.36
N PRO A 130 7.04 -19.88 12.47
CA PRO A 130 7.73 -21.17 12.49
C PRO A 130 6.81 -22.30 11.99
N LYS A 131 6.26 -22.14 10.78
CA LYS A 131 5.25 -23.03 10.18
C LYS A 131 5.66 -23.42 8.76
N LEU A 132 5.49 -24.69 8.43
CA LEU A 132 5.80 -25.24 7.12
C LEU A 132 4.48 -25.53 6.38
N VAL A 133 4.18 -24.77 5.34
CA VAL A 133 2.94 -24.91 4.55
C VAL A 133 3.18 -25.64 3.22
N GLY A 134 4.38 -25.48 2.62
CA GLY A 134 4.77 -26.14 1.36
C GLY A 134 3.89 -25.79 0.16
N GLY A 135 4.09 -26.52 -0.95
CA GLY A 135 3.24 -26.44 -2.16
C GLY A 135 3.36 -25.13 -2.96
N ASN A 136 2.36 -24.87 -3.79
CA ASN A 136 2.26 -23.67 -4.64
C ASN A 136 1.52 -22.54 -3.90
N GLY A 137 1.94 -22.25 -2.67
CA GLY A 137 1.38 -21.16 -1.87
C GLY A 137 1.58 -19.79 -2.53
N PRO A 138 0.77 -18.78 -2.17
CA PRO A 138 0.93 -17.44 -2.70
C PRO A 138 2.29 -16.86 -2.29
N SER A 139 3.02 -16.30 -3.26
CA SER A 139 4.24 -15.55 -2.96
C SER A 139 3.88 -14.19 -2.34
N PRO A 140 4.59 -13.74 -1.28
CA PRO A 140 4.36 -12.42 -0.69
C PRO A 140 4.74 -11.28 -1.63
N LEU A 141 5.49 -11.55 -2.70
CA LEU A 141 5.99 -10.56 -3.67
C LEU A 141 5.72 -11.01 -5.12
N SER A 142 4.57 -11.63 -5.40
CA SER A 142 4.26 -12.17 -6.73
C SER A 142 4.25 -11.15 -7.88
N GLY A 143 4.16 -9.85 -7.59
CA GLY A 143 4.25 -8.78 -8.60
C GLY A 143 5.66 -8.23 -8.82
N LEU A 144 6.68 -8.75 -8.11
CA LEU A 144 8.07 -8.37 -8.29
C LEU A 144 8.69 -9.33 -9.31
N HIS A 145 9.24 -8.79 -10.40
CA HIS A 145 9.68 -9.58 -11.55
C HIS A 145 11.18 -9.39 -11.79
N ILE A 146 11.98 -9.85 -10.83
CA ILE A 146 13.45 -9.88 -10.92
C ILE A 146 13.87 -11.27 -11.41
N GLU A 147 14.58 -11.32 -12.54
CA GLU A 147 14.98 -12.59 -13.17
C GLU A 147 16.32 -13.08 -12.60
N TYR A 148 17.27 -12.16 -12.36
CA TYR A 148 18.62 -12.51 -11.96
C TYR A 148 18.93 -12.09 -10.52
N MET A 149 19.61 -12.97 -9.78
CA MET A 149 20.03 -12.67 -8.39
C MET A 149 20.93 -11.42 -8.29
N ALA A 150 21.69 -11.11 -9.34
CA ALA A 150 22.52 -9.91 -9.40
C ALA A 150 21.70 -8.61 -9.40
N GLU A 151 20.41 -8.68 -9.73
CA GLU A 151 19.47 -7.56 -9.78
C GLU A 151 18.56 -7.52 -8.53
N ALA A 152 18.73 -8.48 -7.61
CA ALA A 152 17.91 -8.55 -6.41
C ALA A 152 18.12 -7.31 -5.53
N ILE A 153 17.02 -6.85 -4.95
CA ILE A 153 17.02 -5.67 -4.10
C ILE A 153 17.41 -6.09 -2.68
N ALA A 154 18.51 -5.53 -2.17
CA ALA A 154 18.97 -5.77 -0.81
C ALA A 154 18.31 -4.78 0.16
N LEU A 155 17.84 -5.27 1.30
CA LEU A 155 17.42 -4.42 2.41
C LEU A 155 18.64 -3.83 3.12
N GLN A 156 18.52 -2.55 3.48
CA GLN A 156 19.48 -1.82 4.30
C GLN A 156 18.95 -1.61 5.72
N ASP A 157 19.85 -1.27 6.64
CA ASP A 157 19.53 -1.04 8.07
C ASP A 157 18.68 -2.17 8.68
N LEU A 158 19.09 -3.41 8.39
CA LEU A 158 18.37 -4.61 8.77
C LEU A 158 18.30 -4.76 10.29
N HIS A 159 17.11 -4.98 10.82
CA HIS A 159 16.88 -5.33 12.23
C HIS A 159 16.05 -6.61 12.32
N LEU A 160 16.40 -7.45 13.28
CA LEU A 160 15.76 -8.74 13.53
C LEU A 160 15.37 -8.82 15.00
N ASP A 161 14.11 -9.17 15.22
CA ASP A 161 13.58 -9.46 16.55
C ASP A 161 12.51 -10.58 16.46
N THR A 162 11.92 -10.91 17.61
CA THR A 162 10.84 -11.90 17.70
C THR A 162 9.61 -11.25 18.30
N TYR A 163 8.46 -11.46 17.67
CA TYR A 163 7.16 -11.07 18.21
C TYR A 163 6.33 -12.33 18.48
N ALA A 164 6.07 -12.60 19.77
CA ALA A 164 5.52 -13.87 20.23
C ALA A 164 6.39 -15.06 19.75
N GLU A 165 5.90 -15.86 18.82
CA GLU A 165 6.61 -17.02 18.26
C GLU A 165 7.15 -16.77 16.84
N ASP A 166 6.85 -15.61 16.26
CA ASP A 166 7.21 -15.27 14.88
C ASP A 166 8.54 -14.50 14.83
N LEU A 167 9.35 -14.77 13.81
CA LEU A 167 10.51 -13.95 13.48
C LEU A 167 10.02 -12.70 12.74
N HIS A 168 10.49 -11.55 13.19
CA HIS A 168 10.22 -10.27 12.55
C HIS A 168 11.52 -9.68 12.00
N VAL A 169 11.51 -9.40 10.70
CA VAL A 169 12.63 -8.84 9.95
C VAL A 169 12.19 -7.51 9.36
N THR A 170 12.94 -6.47 9.65
CA THR A 170 12.65 -5.11 9.20
C THR A 170 13.85 -4.49 8.51
N GLY A 171 13.62 -3.66 7.50
CA GLY A 171 14.69 -2.98 6.76
C GLY A 171 14.15 -1.99 5.73
N TYR A 172 15.06 -1.20 5.15
CA TYR A 172 14.72 -0.15 4.18
C TYR A 172 15.24 -0.50 2.77
N LEU A 173 14.54 -0.07 1.72
CA LEU A 173 14.96 -0.31 0.33
C LEU A 173 15.90 0.77 -0.21
N HIS A 174 15.90 1.96 0.40
CA HIS A 174 16.74 3.09 0.02
C HIS A 174 17.51 3.61 1.25
N ASP A 175 18.76 4.05 1.05
CA ASP A 175 19.55 4.66 2.12
C ASP A 175 19.07 6.10 2.36
N GLN A 176 18.27 6.31 3.41
CA GLN A 176 17.72 7.62 3.77
C GLN A 176 18.81 8.69 4.06
N LYS A 177 20.08 8.30 4.23
CA LYS A 177 21.19 9.25 4.42
C LYS A 177 21.70 9.86 3.12
N SER A 178 21.38 9.28 1.96
CA SER A 178 21.88 9.73 0.65
C SER A 178 21.17 10.99 0.16
N GLU A 179 19.85 11.06 0.34
CA GLU A 179 19.00 12.13 -0.23
C GLU A 179 19.08 13.44 0.56
N VAL A 180 19.27 13.39 1.89
CA VAL A 180 19.50 14.59 2.69
C VAL A 180 20.84 15.25 2.32
N ARG A 181 21.83 14.45 1.93
CA ARG A 181 23.15 14.95 1.52
C ARG A 181 23.15 15.57 0.12
N SER A 182 22.36 15.04 -0.83
CA SER A 182 22.22 15.63 -2.17
C SER A 182 21.47 16.96 -2.14
N GLN A 183 20.38 17.06 -1.37
CA GLN A 183 19.61 18.31 -1.23
C GLN A 183 20.39 19.40 -0.48
N THR A 184 21.21 19.05 0.52
CA THR A 184 22.06 20.03 1.22
C THR A 184 23.23 20.51 0.34
N SER A 185 23.71 19.68 -0.60
CA SER A 185 24.77 20.06 -1.54
C SER A 185 24.30 20.98 -2.66
N GLU A 186 23.03 20.88 -3.09
CA GLU A 186 22.45 21.76 -4.12
C GLU A 186 22.09 23.15 -3.57
N ILE A 187 21.73 23.25 -2.28
CA ILE A 187 21.45 24.56 -1.64
C ILE A 187 22.76 25.33 -1.35
N GLY A 188 23.87 24.62 -1.11
CA GLY A 188 25.18 25.23 -0.86
C GLY A 188 25.88 25.80 -2.11
N SER A 189 25.50 25.37 -3.32
CA SER A 189 26.11 25.84 -4.57
C SER A 189 25.38 27.03 -5.21
N GLN A 190 24.16 27.35 -4.78
CA GLN A 190 23.38 28.50 -5.31
C GLN A 190 23.56 29.82 -4.54
N THR A 191 24.44 29.86 -3.52
CA THR A 191 24.74 31.09 -2.75
C THR A 191 26.15 31.64 -2.98
N SER A 192 26.85 31.12 -3.99
CA SER A 192 28.19 31.56 -4.37
C SER A 192 28.27 31.88 -5.87
N GLU A 193 27.54 32.91 -6.32
CA GLU A 193 27.86 33.72 -7.52
C GLU A 193 27.00 35.00 -7.56
#